data_AF-X1VTP7-F1
#
_entry.id   AF-X1VTP7-F1
#
_cell.length_a   1.000
_cell.length_b   1.000
_cell.length_c   1.000
_cell.angle_alpha   90.00
_cell.angle_beta   90.00
_cell.angle_gamma   90.00
#
_symmetry.space_group_name_H-M   'P 1'
#
loop_
_entity.id
_entity.type
_entity.pdbx_description
1 polymer ?
#
loop_
_entity_poly.entity_id
_entity_poly.type
_entity_poly.pdbx_seq_one_letter_code
_entity_poly.pdbx_strand_id
1 'polypeptide(L)' 'AINIYKKAKKMKSGDFGAHFGLGRVYYKIGDLKKSLDELLIAEEINSNNYELQYLLGSIYYKKNLLEEALK' A
#
# COMPACT_ATOMS: atom_id res chain seq x y z
N ALA A 1 8.90 10.37 -6.47
CA ALA A 1 8.47 8.95 -6.41
C ALA A 1 7.04 8.74 -6.91
N ILE A 2 6.00 9.32 -6.28
CA ILE A 2 4.58 9.09 -6.63
C ILE A 2 4.27 9.30 -8.13
N ASN A 3 4.74 10.38 -8.73
CA ASN A 3 4.49 10.69 -10.15
C ASN A 3 5.10 9.66 -11.12
N ILE A 4 6.22 9.03 -10.75
CA ILE A 4 6.88 8.00 -11.57
C ILE A 4 6.02 6.74 -11.56
N TYR A 5 5.57 6.31 -10.38
CA TYR A 5 4.74 5.12 -10.28
C TYR A 5 3.32 5.31 -10.84
N LYS A 6 2.72 6.50 -10.73
CA LYS A 6 1.44 6.80 -11.41
C LYS A 6 1.54 6.69 -12.94
N LYS A 7 2.68 7.09 -13.51
CA LYS A 7 2.96 6.87 -14.94
C LYS A 7 3.19 5.39 -15.24
N ALA A 8 3.95 4.68 -14.39
CA ALA A 8 4.16 3.23 -14.55
C ALA A 8 2.84 2.44 -14.50
N LYS A 9 1.93 2.77 -13.57
CA LYS A 9 0.58 2.20 -13.45
C LYS A 9 -0.25 2.38 -14.73
N LYS A 10 -0.12 3.52 -15.43
CA LYS A 10 -0.77 3.75 -16.73
C LYS A 10 -0.16 2.93 -17.88
N MET A 11 1.08 2.48 -17.75
CA MET A 11 1.79 1.75 -18.80
C MET A 11 1.73 0.22 -18.63
N LYS A 12 1.57 -0.27 -17.39
CA LYS A 12 1.36 -1.69 -17.07
C LYS A 12 0.39 -1.79 -15.89
N SER A 13 -0.88 -2.03 -16.17
CA SER A 13 -1.96 -2.11 -15.17
C SER A 13 -1.94 -3.38 -14.30
N GLY A 14 -0.84 -4.15 -14.29
CA GLY A 14 -0.73 -5.43 -13.59
C GLY A 14 0.68 -5.72 -13.07
N ASP A 15 1.49 -4.69 -12.83
CA ASP A 15 2.84 -4.85 -12.29
C ASP A 15 2.80 -4.73 -10.75
N PHE A 16 3.06 -5.86 -10.06
CA PHE A 16 3.24 -5.92 -8.61
C PHE A 16 4.14 -4.79 -8.11
N GLY A 17 5.26 -4.54 -8.79
CA GLY A 17 6.25 -3.55 -8.36
C GLY A 17 5.73 -2.12 -8.41
N ALA A 18 4.83 -1.80 -9.33
CA ALA A 18 4.24 -0.47 -9.43
C ALA A 18 3.25 -0.20 -8.28
N HIS A 19 2.37 -1.16 -8.00
CA HIS A 19 1.40 -1.09 -6.92
C HIS A 19 2.07 -1.14 -5.54
N PHE A 20 3.01 -2.06 -5.35
CA PHE A 20 3.81 -2.16 -4.14
C PHE A 20 4.64 -0.89 -3.89
N GLY A 21 5.26 -0.34 -4.95
CA GLY A 21 6.01 0.91 -4.88
C GLY A 21 5.15 2.11 -4.49
N LEU A 22 3.95 2.24 -5.06
CA LEU A 22 2.98 3.28 -4.66
C LEU A 22 2.54 3.11 -3.21
N GLY A 23 2.15 1.90 -2.83
CA GLY A 23 1.75 1.55 -1.47
C GLY A 23 2.80 1.97 -0.45
N ARG A 24 4.06 1.57 -0.67
CA ARG A 24 5.20 1.97 0.19
C ARG A 24 5.38 3.49 0.28
N VAL A 25 5.23 4.20 -0.82
CA VAL A 25 5.38 5.66 -0.83
C VAL A 25 4.24 6.33 -0.08
N TYR A 26 3.00 5.89 -0.28
CA TYR A 26 1.84 6.39 0.45
C TYR A 26 1.94 6.09 1.95
N TYR A 27 2.39 4.89 2.33
CA TYR A 27 2.69 4.53 3.72
C TYR A 27 3.69 5.51 4.35
N LYS A 28 4.79 5.81 3.66
CA LYS A 28 5.84 6.71 4.14
C LYS A 28 5.36 8.16 4.33
N ILE A 29 4.41 8.63 3.52
CA ILE A 29 3.85 9.98 3.67
C ILE A 29 2.62 10.02 4.59
N GLY A 30 2.25 8.90 5.22
CA GLY A 30 1.14 8.81 6.17
C GLY A 30 -0.24 8.71 5.53
N ASP A 31 -0.35 8.63 4.20
CA ASP A 31 -1.63 8.41 3.51
C ASP A 31 -1.99 6.92 3.56
N LEU A 32 -2.38 6.45 4.76
CA LEU A 32 -2.63 5.04 5.03
C LEU A 32 -3.77 4.48 4.19
N LYS A 33 -4.74 5.32 3.80
CA LYS A 33 -5.86 4.92 2.94
C LYS A 33 -5.35 4.56 1.54
N LYS A 34 -4.65 5.47 0.86
CA LYS A 34 -4.10 5.17 -0.48
C LYS A 34 -3.02 4.10 -0.43
N SER A 35 -2.29 4.01 0.68
CA SER A 35 -1.36 2.93 0.91
C SER A 35 -2.07 1.57 0.90
N LEU A 36 -3.15 1.44 1.65
CA LEU A 36 -3.92 0.21 1.73
C LEU A 36 -4.46 -0.18 0.35
N ASP A 37 -5.07 0.77 -0.37
CA ASP A 37 -5.65 0.52 -1.69
C ASP A 37 -4.61 -0.04 -2.69
N GLU A 38 -3.40 0.52 -2.75
CA GLU A 38 -2.37 0.05 -3.68
C GLU A 38 -1.70 -1.24 -3.21
N LEU A 39 -1.56 -1.45 -1.90
CA LEU A 39 -0.99 -2.70 -1.36
C LEU A 39 -1.95 -3.89 -1.51
N LEU A 40 -3.26 -3.70 -1.39
CA LEU A 40 -4.24 -4.77 -1.64
C LEU A 40 -4.20 -5.24 -3.10
N ILE A 41 -4.05 -4.33 -4.06
CA ILE A 41 -3.85 -4.72 -5.47
C ILE A 41 -2.52 -5.48 -5.64
N ALA A 42 -1.46 -5.08 -4.95
CA ALA A 42 -0.20 -5.82 -4.98
C ALA A 42 -0.35 -7.23 -4.39
N GLU A 43 -1.17 -7.39 -3.34
CA GLU A 43 -1.47 -8.68 -2.71
C GLU A 43 -2.22 -9.62 -3.65
N GLU A 44 -3.19 -9.12 -4.42
CA GLU A 44 -3.89 -9.88 -5.45
C GLU A 44 -2.95 -10.43 -6.53
N ILE A 45 -1.86 -9.72 -6.83
CA ILE A 45 -0.86 -10.14 -7.84
C ILE A 45 0.17 -11.10 -7.23
N ASN A 46 0.67 -10.82 -6.03
CA ASN A 46 1.62 -11.67 -5.33
C ASN A 46 1.48 -11.52 -3.81
N SER A 47 0.82 -12.49 -3.20
CA SER A 47 0.58 -12.55 -1.76
C SER A 47 1.79 -13.00 -0.92
N ASN A 48 2.83 -13.57 -1.56
CA ASN A 48 3.98 -14.18 -0.86
C ASN A 48 5.11 -13.18 -0.51
N ASN A 49 4.86 -11.87 -0.58
CA ASN A 49 5.86 -10.86 -0.24
C ASN A 49 5.79 -10.49 1.25
N TYR A 50 6.88 -10.74 2.00
CA TYR A 50 6.93 -10.48 3.44
C TYR A 50 6.80 -8.98 3.79
N GLU A 51 7.39 -8.08 2.98
CA GLU A 51 7.37 -6.65 3.23
C GLU A 51 5.96 -6.09 2.97
N LEU A 52 5.25 -6.61 1.97
CA LEU A 52 3.84 -6.32 1.71
C LEU A 52 2.97 -6.68 2.92
N GLN A 53 3.09 -7.92 3.41
CA GLN A 53 2.32 -8.38 4.58
C GLN A 53 2.63 -7.57 5.84
N TYR A 54 3.90 -7.21 6.04
CA TYR A 54 4.32 -6.31 7.13
C TYR A 54 3.65 -4.92 7.03
N LEU A 55 3.61 -4.33 5.84
CA LEU A 55 2.99 -3.02 5.63
C LEU A 55 1.47 -3.07 5.82
N LEU A 56 0.79 -4.09 5.29
CA LEU A 56 -0.64 -4.30 5.50
C LEU A 56 -0.97 -4.46 6.99
N GLY A 57 -0.23 -5.31 7.71
CA GLY A 57 -0.38 -5.49 9.15
C GLY A 57 -0.16 -4.18 9.93
N SER A 58 0.87 -3.41 9.56
CA SER A 58 1.15 -2.11 10.19
C SER A 58 0.02 -1.09 9.96
N ILE A 59 -0.60 -1.10 8.78
CA ILE A 59 -1.75 -0.24 8.47
C ILE A 59 -2.96 -0.66 9.31
N TYR A 60 -3.28 -1.95 9.37
CA TYR A 60 -4.42 -2.43 10.16
C TYR A 60 -4.24 -2.15 11.65
N TYR A 61 -3.04 -2.35 12.19
CA TYR A 61 -2.73 -2.00 13.58
C TYR A 61 -2.96 -0.51 13.87
N LYS A 62 -2.47 0.38 13.00
CA LYS A 62 -2.68 1.83 13.13
C LYS A 62 -4.15 2.21 13.03
N LYS A 63 -4.92 1.58 12.12
CA LYS A 63 -6.36 1.83 12.01
C LYS A 63 -7.11 1.44 13.29
N ASN A 64 -6.82 0.27 13.85
CA ASN A 64 -7.44 -0.19 15.10
C ASN A 64 -7.14 0.76 16.27
N LEU A 65 -5.89 1.24 16.39
CA LEU A 65 -5.54 2.23 17.42
C LEU A 65 -6.28 3.56 17.25
N LEU A 66 -6.50 4.01 16.02
CA LEU A 66 -7.27 5.23 15.76
C LEU A 66 -8.75 5.05 16.11
N GLU A 67 -9.33 3.88 15.80
CA GLU A 67 -10.70 3.55 16.18
C GLU A 67 -10.87 3.47 17.70
N GLU A 68 -9.90 2.88 18.40
CA GLU A 68 -9.87 2.81 19.86
C GLU A 68 -9.70 4.20 20.50
N ALA A 69 -8.85 5.06 19.96
CA ALA A 69 -8.61 6.42 20.48
C ALA A 69 -9.80 7.38 20.29
N LEU A 70 -10.71 7.07 19.37
CA LEU A 70 -11.91 7.88 19.09
C LEU A 70 -13.14 7.43 19.90
N LYS A 71 -13.01 6.37 20.70
CA LYS A 71 -14.06 5.85 21.58
C LYS A 71 -14.02 6.52 22.95
#